data_AF-A0A969H1I4-F1
#
_entry.id   AF-A0A969H1I4-F1
#
_cell.length_a   1.000
_cell.length_b   1.000
_cell.length_c   1.000
_cell.angle_alpha   90.00
_cell.angle_beta   90.00
_cell.angle_gamma   90.00
#
_symmetry.space_group_name_H-M   'P 1'
#
loop_
_entity.id
_entity.type
_entity.pdbx_description
1 polymer ?
#
loop_
_entity_poly.entity_id
_entity_poly.type
_entity_poly.pdbx_seq_one_letter_code
_entity_poly.pdbx_strand_id
1 'polypeptide(L)'
;MQPTNPNQFTEKAWEAIARTPDLVKQAQQQQIETEHLMRSLLEKEGLATSVFNKAGVNVERLRDYTEEFVNSRPKVSGSGTSVYLGRSLDTLLDRAEEIRKTFGDEYISIEHLLLAYARDDRFGKALFQEFKLDEAKLKTIIQQIRGNQKVTDQNPEGKYDALEKYGRDLTEYARQGKLDPVIGRDDEIRRTIQILSRRTKNNPVLIGEPGVGKTAIAEGLAQRIVNGDVPESLRDRKLIALDMGALIAGAKYRGEFEERLKAVLKEVTDSRGQIIMFIDEIHTVVGAGAAQGSMDAGNLLKPMLARGELRCI
;
A
#
# COMPACT_ATOMS: atom_id res chain seq x y z
N MET A 1 -24.97 5.07 14.30
CA MET A 1 -24.32 4.10 15.22
C MET A 1 -23.24 4.85 16.00
N GLN A 2 -23.33 4.99 17.34
CA GLN A 2 -22.23 5.63 18.07
C GLN A 2 -20.95 4.78 17.91
N PRO A 3 -19.79 5.35 17.52
CA PRO A 3 -18.55 4.61 17.40
C PRO A 3 -18.00 4.31 18.80
N THR A 4 -18.66 3.41 19.53
CA THR A 4 -18.29 3.00 20.89
C THR A 4 -17.60 1.64 20.91
N ASN A 5 -17.55 0.94 19.76
CA ASN A 5 -16.94 -0.37 19.65
C ASN A 5 -15.75 -0.34 18.66
N PRO A 6 -14.51 -0.20 19.17
CA PRO A 6 -13.29 -0.28 18.36
C PRO A 6 -13.22 -1.54 17.50
N ASN A 7 -13.79 -2.65 17.96
CA ASN A 7 -13.69 -3.95 17.30
C ASN A 7 -14.47 -4.03 15.98
N GLN A 8 -15.28 -3.03 15.64
CA GLN A 8 -16.00 -2.98 14.36
C GLN A 8 -15.16 -2.34 13.24
N PHE A 9 -14.05 -1.69 13.58
CA PHE A 9 -13.23 -0.94 12.65
C PHE A 9 -11.87 -1.61 12.47
N THR A 10 -11.23 -1.33 11.34
CA THR A 10 -9.78 -1.54 11.23
C THR A 10 -9.04 -0.59 12.18
N GLU A 11 -7.85 -0.96 12.62
CA GLU A 11 -7.02 -0.18 13.55
C GLU A 11 -6.84 1.27 13.08
N LYS A 12 -6.51 1.46 11.79
CA LYS A 12 -6.28 2.79 11.21
C LYS A 12 -7.57 3.61 11.04
N ALA A 13 -8.67 2.98 10.65
CA ALA A 13 -9.97 3.65 10.66
C ALA A 13 -10.38 4.08 12.08
N TRP A 14 -10.15 3.23 13.09
CA TRP A 14 -10.41 3.56 14.49
C TRP A 14 -9.50 4.68 14.99
N GLU A 15 -8.19 4.63 14.68
CA GLU A 15 -7.25 5.71 15.00
C GLU A 15 -7.74 7.06 14.44
N ALA A 16 -8.21 7.10 13.19
CA ALA A 16 -8.73 8.32 12.58
C ALA A 16 -9.97 8.85 13.33
N ILE A 17 -10.92 7.96 13.69
CA ILE A 17 -12.10 8.35 14.47
C ILE A 17 -11.69 8.86 15.85
N ALA A 18 -10.78 8.17 16.54
CA ALA A 18 -10.33 8.49 17.89
C ALA A 18 -9.59 9.83 17.99
N ARG A 19 -8.99 10.32 16.89
CA ARG A 19 -8.34 11.64 16.83
C ARG A 19 -9.32 12.81 16.66
N THR A 20 -10.52 12.56 16.16
CA THR A 20 -11.49 13.62 15.85
C THR A 20 -11.90 14.51 17.04
N PRO A 21 -12.05 14.03 18.30
CA PRO A 21 -12.38 14.90 19.43
C PRO A 21 -11.33 15.99 19.68
N ASP A 22 -10.06 15.67 19.48
CA ASP A 22 -8.97 16.64 19.68
C ASP A 22 -8.90 17.64 18.52
N LEU A 23 -9.18 17.21 17.28
CA LEU A 23 -9.30 18.12 16.14
C LEU A 23 -10.45 19.12 16.34
N VAL A 24 -11.59 18.67 16.87
CA VAL A 24 -12.76 19.51 17.18
C VAL A 24 -12.42 20.54 18.27
N LYS A 25 -11.73 20.12 19.34
CA LYS A 25 -11.26 21.04 20.39
C LYS A 25 -10.28 22.07 19.85
N GLN A 26 -9.32 21.67 19.02
CA GLN A 26 -8.37 22.57 18.37
C GLN A 26 -9.08 23.60 17.48
N ALA A 27 -10.13 23.18 16.77
CA ALA A 27 -10.96 24.06 15.96
C ALA A 27 -11.92 24.94 16.78
N GLN A 28 -11.94 24.80 18.12
CA GLN A 28 -12.86 25.46 19.05
C GLN A 28 -14.33 25.17 18.73
N GLN A 29 -14.64 23.93 18.41
CA GLN A 29 -15.97 23.45 18.06
C GLN A 29 -16.45 22.43 19.10
N GLN A 30 -17.76 22.13 19.10
CA GLN A 30 -18.39 21.22 20.08
C GLN A 30 -18.94 19.93 19.48
N GLN A 31 -19.18 19.91 18.16
CA GLN A 31 -19.75 18.76 17.46
C GLN A 31 -18.70 18.12 16.55
N ILE A 32 -18.51 16.81 16.70
CA ILE A 32 -17.70 16.01 15.78
C ILE A 32 -18.53 15.73 14.53
N GLU A 33 -18.14 16.36 13.44
CA GLU A 33 -18.83 16.28 12.15
C GLU A 33 -17.91 15.70 11.06
N THR A 34 -18.45 15.45 9.86
CA THR A 34 -17.79 14.70 8.78
C THR A 34 -16.51 15.38 8.30
N GLU A 35 -16.41 16.71 8.34
CA GLU A 35 -15.20 17.47 8.01
C GLU A 35 -14.01 17.15 8.94
N HIS A 36 -14.26 16.86 10.21
CA HIS A 36 -13.22 16.54 11.19
C HIS A 36 -12.65 15.14 10.96
N LEU A 37 -13.52 14.18 10.63
CA LEU A 37 -13.08 12.85 10.26
C LEU A 37 -12.27 12.89 8.96
N MET A 38 -12.69 13.67 7.95
CA MET A 38 -11.92 13.80 6.71
C MET A 38 -10.53 14.39 6.99
N ARG A 39 -10.46 15.45 7.79
CA ARG A 39 -9.19 16.03 8.24
C ARG A 39 -8.29 14.98 8.90
N SER A 40 -8.86 14.12 9.74
CA SER A 40 -8.11 13.04 10.38
C SER A 40 -7.69 11.94 9.41
N LEU A 41 -8.47 11.63 8.38
CA LEU A 41 -8.15 10.60 7.39
C LEU A 41 -7.00 11.03 6.46
N LEU A 42 -6.83 12.34 6.22
CA LEU A 42 -5.84 12.91 5.29
C LEU A 42 -4.42 13.00 5.88
N GLU A 43 -3.96 11.97 6.58
CA GLU A 43 -2.58 11.88 7.07
C GLU A 43 -1.57 11.83 5.91
N LYS A 44 -0.35 12.35 6.13
CA LYS A 44 0.68 12.46 5.07
C LYS A 44 0.95 11.14 4.36
N GLU A 45 0.98 10.04 5.10
CA GLU A 45 1.28 8.70 4.61
C GLU A 45 0.18 7.72 5.05
N GLY A 46 -1.05 7.98 4.61
CA GLY A 46 -2.23 7.17 4.93
C GLY A 46 -2.97 6.64 3.69
N LEU A 47 -3.74 5.56 3.85
CA LEU A 47 -4.49 4.92 2.76
C LEU A 47 -5.42 5.92 2.03
N ALA A 48 -6.07 6.83 2.75
CA ALA A 48 -6.92 7.85 2.13
C ALA A 48 -6.13 8.77 1.18
N THR A 49 -4.93 9.19 1.58
CA THR A 49 -4.02 9.98 0.74
C THR A 49 -3.63 9.20 -0.52
N SER A 50 -3.29 7.91 -0.39
CA SER A 50 -2.99 7.04 -1.54
C SER A 50 -4.17 6.90 -2.51
N VAL A 51 -5.38 6.71 -1.97
CA VAL A 51 -6.62 6.64 -2.77
C VAL A 51 -6.84 7.93 -3.56
N PHE A 52 -6.72 9.11 -2.92
CA PHE A 52 -6.90 10.39 -3.60
C PHE A 52 -5.79 10.70 -4.62
N ASN A 53 -4.54 10.38 -4.30
CA ASN A 53 -3.42 10.50 -5.26
C ASN A 53 -3.66 9.66 -6.51
N LYS A 54 -4.06 8.39 -6.34
CA LYS A 54 -4.40 7.49 -7.46
C LYS A 54 -5.64 7.95 -8.23
N ALA A 55 -6.52 8.73 -7.61
CA ALA A 55 -7.65 9.39 -8.27
C ALA A 55 -7.25 10.59 -9.15
N GLY A 56 -5.97 10.99 -9.13
CA GLY A 56 -5.46 12.19 -9.80
C GLY A 56 -5.80 13.48 -9.05
N VAL A 57 -6.11 13.39 -7.75
CA VAL A 57 -6.44 14.56 -6.92
C VAL A 57 -5.19 15.08 -6.23
N ASN A 58 -5.01 16.41 -6.26
CA ASN A 58 -3.98 17.06 -5.46
C ASN A 58 -4.39 17.04 -3.98
N VAL A 59 -3.76 16.16 -3.20
CA VAL A 59 -4.08 15.95 -1.78
C VAL A 59 -3.75 17.16 -0.91
N GLU A 60 -2.73 17.96 -1.26
CA GLU A 60 -2.43 19.20 -0.53
C GLU A 60 -3.60 20.18 -0.63
N ARG A 61 -4.11 20.42 -1.84
CA ARG A 61 -5.31 21.25 -2.03
C ARG A 61 -6.54 20.69 -1.34
N LEU A 62 -6.70 19.36 -1.31
CA LEU A 62 -7.81 18.71 -0.62
C LEU A 62 -7.73 18.90 0.90
N ARG A 63 -6.52 18.84 1.48
CA ARG A 63 -6.29 19.20 2.88
C ARG A 63 -6.62 20.66 3.15
N ASP A 64 -6.15 21.57 2.30
CA ASP A 64 -6.40 23.01 2.45
C ASP A 64 -7.91 23.30 2.42
N TYR A 65 -8.63 22.76 1.43
CA TYR A 65 -10.08 22.89 1.33
C TYR A 65 -10.79 22.34 2.59
N THR A 66 -10.35 21.20 3.10
CA THR A 66 -10.92 20.60 4.31
C THR A 66 -10.68 21.48 5.53
N GLU A 67 -9.47 22.00 5.69
CA GLU A 67 -9.09 22.91 6.78
C GLU A 67 -9.84 24.24 6.71
N GLU A 68 -10.01 24.82 5.52
CA GLU A 68 -10.83 26.01 5.29
C GLU A 68 -12.30 25.76 5.67
N PHE A 69 -12.85 24.61 5.27
CA PHE A 69 -14.22 24.25 5.63
C PHE A 69 -14.38 24.14 7.15
N VAL A 70 -13.47 23.45 7.83
CA VAL A 70 -13.45 23.34 9.30
C VAL A 70 -13.38 24.73 9.93
N ASN A 71 -12.48 25.59 9.49
CA ASN A 71 -12.27 26.92 10.07
C ASN A 71 -13.41 27.91 9.80
N SER A 72 -14.20 27.69 8.74
CA SER A 72 -15.39 28.48 8.44
C SER A 72 -16.60 28.14 9.33
N ARG A 73 -16.55 27.06 10.11
CA ARG A 73 -17.64 26.69 11.02
C ARG A 73 -17.65 27.58 12.26
N PRO A 74 -18.82 27.80 12.90
CA PRO A 74 -18.91 28.59 14.13
C PRO A 74 -18.01 28.05 15.25
N LYS A 75 -17.30 28.95 15.92
CA LYS A 75 -16.46 28.65 17.07
C LYS A 75 -17.22 28.91 18.37
N VAL A 76 -16.96 28.12 19.39
CA VAL A 76 -17.57 28.28 20.72
C VAL A 76 -16.53 28.76 21.73
N SER A 77 -16.88 29.82 22.45
CA SER A 77 -16.11 30.37 23.55
C SER A 77 -16.62 29.84 24.89
N GLY A 78 -15.78 29.12 25.63
CA GLY A 78 -16.09 28.63 26.98
C GLY A 78 -15.20 27.47 27.41
N SER A 79 -14.65 27.53 28.62
CA SER A 79 -13.82 26.46 29.20
C SER A 79 -14.70 25.27 29.60
N GLY A 80 -14.35 24.07 29.11
CA GLY A 80 -14.90 22.81 29.62
C GLY A 80 -16.09 22.23 28.85
N THR A 81 -16.28 22.58 27.57
CA THR A 81 -17.34 21.91 26.81
C THR A 81 -16.94 20.51 26.40
N SER A 82 -17.77 19.54 26.79
CA SER A 82 -17.78 18.20 26.23
C SER A 82 -18.03 18.25 24.73
N VAL A 83 -17.30 17.40 24.00
CA VAL A 83 -17.46 17.22 22.56
C VAL A 83 -18.43 16.06 22.32
N TYR A 84 -19.34 16.22 21.36
CA TYR A 84 -20.38 15.23 21.07
C TYR A 84 -20.41 14.85 19.60
N LEU A 85 -20.85 13.64 19.30
CA LEU A 85 -21.02 13.17 17.92
C LEU A 85 -22.13 13.97 17.22
N GLY A 86 -21.81 14.55 16.06
CA GLY A 86 -22.75 15.25 15.19
C GLY A 86 -23.57 14.28 14.34
N ARG A 87 -24.74 14.73 13.87
CA ARG A 87 -25.68 13.90 13.12
C ARG A 87 -25.13 13.48 11.75
N SER A 88 -24.37 14.34 11.10
CA SER A 88 -23.83 14.06 9.77
C SER A 88 -22.78 12.95 9.86
N LEU A 89 -21.93 12.99 10.89
CA LEU A 89 -20.96 11.93 11.12
C LEU A 89 -21.63 10.61 11.52
N ASP A 90 -22.64 10.63 12.39
CA ASP A 90 -23.41 9.42 12.73
C ASP A 90 -24.02 8.76 11.49
N THR A 91 -24.62 9.57 10.60
CA THR A 91 -25.18 9.09 9.32
C THR A 91 -24.10 8.56 8.38
N LEU A 92 -22.91 9.17 8.35
CA LEU A 92 -21.78 8.70 7.54
C LEU A 92 -21.29 7.33 8.02
N LEU A 93 -21.21 7.11 9.33
CA LEU A 93 -20.79 5.83 9.91
C LEU A 93 -21.80 4.71 9.60
N ASP A 94 -23.10 5.00 9.66
CA ASP A 94 -24.14 4.04 9.29
C ASP A 94 -24.02 3.63 7.80
N ARG A 95 -23.74 4.59 6.92
CA ARG A 95 -23.49 4.31 5.49
C ARG A 95 -22.21 3.50 5.27
N ALA A 96 -21.14 3.79 6.01
CA ALA A 96 -19.91 3.02 5.92
C ALA A 96 -20.14 1.55 6.32
N GLU A 97 -20.98 1.30 7.32
CA GLU A 97 -21.39 -0.05 7.72
C GLU A 97 -22.22 -0.77 6.63
N GLU A 98 -23.11 -0.06 5.93
CA GLU A 98 -23.84 -0.62 4.76
C GLU A 98 -22.89 -0.98 3.60
N ILE A 99 -21.91 -0.13 3.34
CA ILE A 99 -20.90 -0.35 2.29
C ILE A 99 -20.04 -1.56 2.66
N ARG A 100 -19.59 -1.67 3.92
CA ARG A 100 -18.86 -2.85 4.43
C ARG A 100 -19.63 -4.15 4.16
N LYS A 101 -20.93 -4.19 4.48
CA LYS A 101 -21.79 -5.35 4.22
C LYS A 101 -21.88 -5.68 2.72
N THR A 102 -22.00 -4.66 1.88
CA THR A 102 -22.05 -4.81 0.42
C THR A 102 -20.74 -5.39 -0.13
N PHE A 103 -19.61 -5.02 0.45
CA PHE A 103 -18.30 -5.53 0.09
C PHE A 103 -18.02 -6.93 0.70
N GLY A 104 -18.84 -7.35 1.66
CA GLY A 104 -18.71 -8.63 2.34
C GLY A 104 -17.43 -8.71 3.19
N ASP A 105 -17.03 -7.57 3.75
CA ASP A 105 -15.88 -7.36 4.61
C ASP A 105 -16.28 -7.48 6.09
N GLU A 106 -15.38 -7.88 6.99
CA GLU A 106 -15.69 -8.10 8.42
C GLU A 106 -15.58 -6.82 9.25
N TYR A 107 -14.66 -5.91 8.87
CA TYR A 107 -14.41 -4.64 9.57
C TYR A 107 -14.66 -3.43 8.69
N ILE A 108 -15.05 -2.30 9.30
CA ILE A 108 -15.14 -1.01 8.62
C ILE A 108 -13.71 -0.43 8.44
N SER A 109 -13.22 -0.42 7.20
CA SER A 109 -11.94 0.20 6.81
C SER A 109 -12.09 1.67 6.37
N ILE A 110 -10.97 2.35 6.17
CA ILE A 110 -10.90 3.70 5.59
C ILE A 110 -11.65 3.78 4.25
N GLU A 111 -11.60 2.73 3.43
CA GLU A 111 -12.24 2.70 2.11
C GLU A 111 -13.76 2.85 2.20
N HIS A 112 -14.39 2.18 3.18
CA HIS A 112 -15.82 2.28 3.42
C HIS A 112 -16.20 3.69 3.88
N LEU A 113 -15.38 4.29 4.75
CA LEU A 113 -15.57 5.68 5.19
C LEU A 113 -15.49 6.64 4.00
N LEU A 114 -14.47 6.51 3.14
CA LEU A 114 -14.28 7.35 1.95
C LEU A 114 -15.45 7.25 0.97
N LEU A 115 -15.95 6.03 0.71
CA LEU A 115 -17.13 5.85 -0.14
C LEU A 115 -18.39 6.49 0.46
N ALA A 116 -18.54 6.45 1.79
CA ALA A 116 -19.68 7.07 2.46
C ALA A 116 -19.73 8.60 2.28
N TYR A 117 -18.58 9.28 2.11
CA TYR A 117 -18.53 10.72 1.82
C TYR A 117 -19.19 11.12 0.51
N ALA A 118 -19.30 10.23 -0.48
CA ALA A 118 -19.97 10.53 -1.74
C ALA A 118 -21.45 10.92 -1.55
N ARG A 119 -22.04 10.50 -0.42
CA ARG A 119 -23.44 10.78 -0.08
C ARG A 119 -23.59 11.74 1.10
N ASP A 120 -22.50 12.28 1.64
CA ASP A 120 -22.54 13.25 2.74
C ASP A 120 -23.00 14.63 2.25
N ASP A 121 -24.16 15.08 2.73
CA ASP A 121 -24.79 16.35 2.33
C ASP A 121 -24.12 17.57 2.98
N ARG A 122 -23.40 17.39 4.09
CA ARG A 122 -22.78 18.49 4.82
C ARG A 122 -21.49 18.98 4.17
N PHE A 123 -20.62 18.04 3.81
CA PHE A 123 -19.25 18.34 3.40
C PHE A 123 -18.80 17.50 2.21
N GLY A 124 -19.00 16.18 2.26
CA GLY A 124 -18.44 15.23 1.30
C GLY A 124 -18.88 15.44 -0.16
N LYS A 125 -20.17 15.69 -0.42
CA LYS A 125 -20.64 15.96 -1.79
C LYS A 125 -19.98 17.19 -2.41
N ALA A 126 -19.89 18.29 -1.67
CA ALA A 126 -19.25 19.51 -2.14
C ALA A 126 -17.75 19.31 -2.38
N LEU A 127 -17.07 18.63 -1.45
CA LEU A 127 -15.66 18.24 -1.61
C LEU A 127 -15.46 17.43 -2.90
N PHE A 128 -16.26 16.39 -3.12
CA PHE A 128 -16.09 15.51 -4.28
C PHE A 128 -16.39 16.25 -5.59
N GLN A 129 -17.36 17.17 -5.60
CA GLN A 129 -17.62 18.03 -6.75
C GLN A 129 -16.42 18.94 -7.09
N GLU A 130 -15.84 19.61 -6.09
CA GLU A 130 -14.68 20.48 -6.26
C GLU A 130 -13.50 19.72 -6.89
N PHE A 131 -13.25 18.50 -6.43
CA PHE A 131 -12.14 17.66 -6.91
C PHE A 131 -12.51 16.75 -8.09
N LYS A 132 -13.68 16.91 -8.70
CA LYS A 132 -14.18 16.10 -9.83
C LYS A 132 -14.10 14.59 -9.55
N LEU A 133 -14.51 14.22 -8.35
CA LEU A 133 -14.68 12.85 -7.89
C LEU A 133 -16.16 12.48 -7.88
N ASP A 134 -16.45 11.22 -8.19
CA ASP A 134 -17.76 10.62 -7.99
C ASP A 134 -17.62 9.25 -7.31
N GLU A 135 -18.74 8.72 -6.81
CA GLU A 135 -18.79 7.44 -6.10
C GLU A 135 -18.24 6.29 -6.95
N ALA A 136 -18.51 6.29 -8.26
CA ALA A 136 -18.12 5.21 -9.17
C ALA A 136 -16.60 5.19 -9.40
N LYS A 137 -16.01 6.35 -9.71
CA LYS A 137 -14.57 6.53 -9.88
C LYS A 137 -13.82 6.14 -8.61
N LEU A 138 -14.29 6.61 -7.44
CA LEU A 138 -13.67 6.29 -6.16
C LEU A 138 -13.73 4.79 -5.86
N LYS A 139 -14.88 4.15 -6.14
CA LYS A 139 -15.05 2.70 -6.01
C LYS A 139 -14.10 1.91 -6.90
N THR A 140 -13.91 2.32 -8.16
CA THR A 140 -12.96 1.67 -9.07
C THR A 140 -11.52 1.79 -8.55
N ILE A 141 -11.12 2.96 -8.04
CA ILE A 141 -9.76 3.17 -7.52
C ILE A 141 -9.53 2.33 -6.27
N ILE A 142 -10.49 2.31 -5.34
CA ILE A 142 -10.46 1.48 -4.15
C ILE A 142 -10.30 0.01 -4.56
N GLN A 143 -11.11 -0.48 -5.51
CA GLN A 143 -11.00 -1.84 -6.05
C GLN A 143 -9.62 -2.14 -6.65
N GLN A 144 -8.97 -1.17 -7.31
CA GLN A 144 -7.62 -1.33 -7.85
C GLN A 144 -6.54 -1.38 -6.76
N ILE A 145 -6.74 -0.72 -5.62
CA ILE A 145 -5.79 -0.74 -4.50
C ILE A 145 -5.96 -2.05 -3.71
N ARG A 146 -7.20 -2.41 -3.35
CA ARG A 146 -7.47 -3.64 -2.59
C ARG A 146 -7.36 -4.93 -3.40
N GLY A 147 -7.48 -4.85 -4.72
CA GLY A 147 -7.58 -6.01 -5.61
C GLY A 147 -8.78 -6.90 -5.24
N ASN A 148 -8.53 -8.21 -5.06
CA ASN A 148 -9.54 -9.19 -4.63
C ASN A 148 -9.53 -9.45 -3.12
N GLN A 149 -8.79 -8.66 -2.34
CA GLN A 149 -8.63 -8.92 -0.90
C GLN A 149 -9.82 -8.36 -0.11
N LYS A 150 -10.32 -9.17 0.82
CA LYS A 150 -11.33 -8.79 1.81
C LYS A 150 -10.68 -8.29 3.10
N VAL A 151 -11.35 -7.37 3.77
CA VAL A 151 -10.95 -6.87 5.10
C VAL A 151 -11.48 -7.84 6.15
N THR A 152 -10.73 -8.93 6.37
CA THR A 152 -11.04 -9.98 7.36
C THR A 152 -10.19 -9.88 8.63
N ASP A 153 -9.29 -8.90 8.70
CA ASP A 153 -8.43 -8.63 9.86
C ASP A 153 -8.54 -7.14 10.23
N GLN A 154 -8.27 -6.79 11.49
CA GLN A 154 -8.26 -5.40 11.96
C GLN A 154 -7.12 -4.56 11.36
N ASN A 155 -6.04 -5.17 10.85
CA ASN A 155 -4.93 -4.45 10.23
C ASN A 155 -4.71 -4.88 8.77
N PRO A 156 -5.63 -4.54 7.85
CA PRO A 156 -5.48 -4.85 6.43
C PRO A 156 -4.52 -3.88 5.73
N GLU A 157 -4.36 -2.65 6.25
CA GLU A 157 -3.62 -1.57 5.61
C GLU A 157 -2.10 -1.72 5.71
N GLY A 158 -1.61 -2.45 6.72
CA GLY A 158 -0.23 -2.94 6.74
C GLY A 158 0.08 -3.94 5.61
N LYS A 159 -0.96 -4.57 5.04
CA LYS A 159 -0.86 -5.55 3.95
C LYS A 159 -1.06 -4.94 2.56
N TYR A 160 -1.67 -3.75 2.48
CA TYR A 160 -1.78 -2.99 1.23
C TYR A 160 -0.47 -2.25 0.93
N ASP A 161 -0.05 -2.32 -0.34
CA ASP A 161 1.14 -1.67 -0.88
C ASP A 161 2.46 -2.06 -0.18
N ALA A 162 2.57 -3.32 0.26
CA ALA A 162 3.81 -3.83 0.86
C ALA A 162 4.96 -3.76 -0.16
N LEU A 163 4.68 -4.02 -1.43
CA LEU A 163 5.66 -3.87 -2.52
C LEU A 163 6.05 -2.41 -2.79
N GLU A 164 5.18 -1.42 -2.55
CA GLU A 164 5.58 0.00 -2.69
C GLU A 164 6.43 0.47 -1.51
N LYS A 165 6.14 -0.02 -0.30
CA LYS A 165 6.89 0.36 0.92
C LYS A 165 8.26 -0.31 1.00
N TYR A 166 8.35 -1.57 0.61
CA TYR A 166 9.54 -2.40 0.79
C TYR A 166 10.19 -2.82 -0.54
N GLY A 167 9.68 -2.32 -1.67
CA GLY A 167 10.18 -2.65 -3.00
C GLY A 167 10.45 -1.40 -3.84
N ARG A 168 11.32 -1.57 -4.83
CA ARG A 168 11.66 -0.56 -5.82
C ARG A 168 11.37 -1.10 -7.22
N ASP A 169 10.42 -0.49 -7.92
CA ASP A 169 10.05 -0.88 -9.29
C ASP A 169 11.14 -0.46 -10.29
N LEU A 170 12.00 -1.40 -10.68
CA LEU A 170 13.05 -1.16 -11.66
C LEU A 170 12.50 -0.90 -13.07
N THR A 171 11.36 -1.51 -13.43
CA THR A 171 10.74 -1.24 -14.74
C THR A 171 10.23 0.19 -14.86
N GLU A 172 9.70 0.73 -13.77
CA GLU A 172 9.27 2.13 -13.75
C GLU A 172 10.46 3.09 -13.81
N TYR A 173 11.55 2.80 -13.10
CA TYR A 173 12.78 3.59 -13.21
C TYR A 173 13.39 3.51 -14.62
N ALA A 174 13.28 2.36 -15.28
CA ALA A 174 13.72 2.20 -16.66
C ALA A 174 12.88 3.05 -17.63
N ARG A 175 11.55 3.06 -17.50
CA ARG A 175 10.66 3.93 -18.30
C ARG A 175 10.99 5.41 -18.13
N GLN A 176 11.35 5.80 -16.92
CA GLN A 176 11.72 7.18 -16.59
C GLN A 176 13.17 7.53 -17.00
N GLY A 177 13.94 6.60 -17.56
CA GLY A 177 15.34 6.82 -17.94
C GLY A 177 16.26 7.06 -16.74
N LYS A 178 15.88 6.59 -15.55
CA LYS A 178 16.63 6.78 -14.30
C LYS A 178 17.65 5.67 -14.01
N LEU A 179 17.66 4.60 -14.80
CA LEU A 179 18.63 3.52 -14.67
C LEU A 179 19.85 3.81 -15.55
N ASP A 180 21.03 3.50 -15.03
CA ASP A 180 22.27 3.64 -15.78
C ASP A 180 22.30 2.65 -16.97
N PRO A 181 22.94 3.01 -18.09
CA PRO A 181 23.11 2.09 -19.21
C PRO A 181 24.02 0.93 -18.82
N VAL A 182 23.56 -0.30 -19.08
CA VAL A 182 24.32 -1.50 -18.74
C VAL A 182 25.29 -1.84 -19.87
N ILE A 183 26.58 -1.89 -19.58
CA ILE A 183 27.65 -2.14 -20.57
C ILE A 183 28.24 -3.54 -20.35
N GLY A 184 28.31 -4.34 -21.41
CA GLY A 184 29.06 -5.60 -21.42
C GLY A 184 28.45 -6.75 -20.59
N ARG A 185 27.14 -6.72 -20.32
CA ARG A 185 26.40 -7.77 -19.56
C ARG A 185 25.31 -8.47 -20.37
N ASP A 186 25.37 -8.38 -21.70
CA ASP A 186 24.32 -8.87 -22.59
C ASP A 186 24.10 -10.38 -22.49
N ASP A 187 25.17 -11.14 -22.31
CA ASP A 187 25.08 -12.61 -22.22
C ASP A 187 24.48 -13.04 -20.88
N GLU A 188 24.83 -12.40 -19.77
CA GLU A 188 24.24 -12.66 -18.45
C GLU A 188 22.74 -12.27 -18.43
N ILE A 189 22.38 -11.13 -19.01
CA ILE A 189 20.97 -10.70 -19.13
C ILE A 189 20.20 -11.69 -20.00
N ARG A 190 20.73 -12.07 -21.16
CA ARG A 190 20.11 -13.07 -22.05
C ARG A 190 19.92 -14.41 -21.34
N ARG A 191 20.90 -14.87 -20.56
CA ARG A 191 20.80 -16.12 -19.78
C ARG A 191 19.74 -16.02 -18.69
N THR A 192 19.63 -14.86 -18.04
CA THR A 192 18.60 -14.56 -17.04
C THR A 192 17.19 -14.65 -17.65
N ILE A 193 16.98 -14.01 -18.80
CA ILE A 193 15.73 -14.08 -19.58
C ILE A 193 15.36 -15.53 -19.94
N GLN A 194 16.34 -16.32 -20.40
CA GLN A 194 16.13 -17.72 -20.75
C GLN A 194 15.67 -18.57 -19.56
N ILE A 195 16.26 -18.35 -18.37
CA ILE A 195 15.87 -19.09 -17.16
C ILE A 195 14.47 -18.66 -16.71
N LEU A 196 14.20 -17.35 -16.62
CA LEU A 196 12.88 -16.83 -16.25
C LEU A 196 11.76 -17.30 -17.19
N SER A 197 12.06 -17.54 -18.45
CA SER A 197 11.08 -18.02 -19.45
C SER A 197 10.71 -19.50 -19.30
N ARG A 198 11.40 -20.26 -18.44
CA ARG A 198 11.10 -21.69 -18.22
C ARG A 198 9.76 -21.87 -17.49
N ARG A 199 9.14 -23.04 -17.69
CA ARG A 199 7.94 -23.46 -16.94
C ARG A 199 8.26 -23.88 -15.51
N THR A 200 9.39 -24.55 -15.30
CA THR A 200 9.88 -25.01 -14.01
C THR A 200 11.34 -24.58 -13.84
N LYS A 201 11.81 -24.46 -12.58
CA LYS A 201 13.18 -23.98 -12.27
C LYS A 201 13.48 -22.66 -12.98
N ASN A 202 12.55 -21.73 -12.85
CA ASN A 202 12.52 -20.44 -13.53
C ASN A 202 13.06 -19.29 -12.66
N ASN A 203 13.83 -19.62 -11.62
CA ASN A 203 14.46 -18.66 -10.72
C ASN A 203 15.97 -18.66 -11.00
N PRO A 204 16.49 -17.74 -11.81
CA PRO A 204 17.93 -17.57 -11.98
C PRO A 204 18.60 -17.18 -10.64
N VAL A 205 19.87 -17.52 -10.49
CA VAL A 205 20.70 -17.11 -9.34
C VAL A 205 22.00 -16.55 -9.89
N LEU A 206 22.27 -15.28 -9.60
CA LEU A 206 23.48 -14.58 -10.06
C LEU A 206 24.65 -14.81 -9.09
N ILE A 207 25.61 -15.63 -9.53
CA ILE A 207 26.79 -16.00 -8.72
C ILE A 207 27.98 -15.12 -9.12
N GLY A 208 28.70 -14.62 -8.12
CA GLY A 208 29.86 -13.72 -8.28
C GLY A 208 30.23 -13.05 -6.96
N GLU A 209 31.37 -12.38 -6.92
CA GLU A 209 31.81 -11.62 -5.75
C GLU A 209 30.90 -10.39 -5.50
N PRO A 210 30.84 -9.85 -4.27
CA PRO A 210 30.18 -8.58 -4.01
C PRO A 210 30.76 -7.44 -4.87
N GLY A 211 29.91 -6.51 -5.31
CA GLY A 211 30.35 -5.33 -6.06
C GLY A 211 30.67 -5.53 -7.55
N VAL A 212 30.57 -6.75 -8.10
CA VAL A 212 30.83 -6.99 -9.54
C VAL A 212 29.72 -6.49 -10.48
N GLY A 213 28.68 -5.84 -9.96
CA GLY A 213 27.57 -5.31 -10.74
C GLY A 213 26.46 -6.31 -11.03
N LYS A 214 26.13 -7.22 -10.09
CA LYS A 214 24.97 -8.12 -10.24
C LYS A 214 23.66 -7.36 -10.37
N THR A 215 23.52 -6.27 -9.61
CA THR A 215 22.39 -5.36 -9.66
C THR A 215 22.20 -4.77 -11.06
N ALA A 216 23.30 -4.47 -11.77
CA ALA A 216 23.23 -3.97 -13.15
C ALA A 216 22.60 -4.99 -14.12
N ILE A 217 22.72 -6.30 -13.85
CA ILE A 217 22.03 -7.33 -14.67
C ILE A 217 20.51 -7.23 -14.49
N ALA A 218 20.03 -7.00 -13.26
CA ALA A 218 18.61 -6.80 -12.99
C ALA A 218 18.10 -5.49 -13.62
N GLU A 219 18.86 -4.40 -13.52
CA GLU A 219 18.52 -3.12 -14.16
C GLU A 219 18.48 -3.25 -15.69
N GLY A 220 19.43 -3.95 -16.29
CA GLY A 220 19.46 -4.23 -17.73
C GLY A 220 18.29 -5.12 -18.18
N LEU A 221 17.87 -6.06 -17.33
CA LEU A 221 16.65 -6.83 -17.58
C LEU A 221 15.41 -5.92 -17.57
N ALA A 222 15.29 -5.01 -16.61
CA ALA A 222 14.17 -4.05 -16.57
C ALA A 222 14.11 -3.19 -17.84
N GLN A 223 15.26 -2.69 -18.31
CA GLN A 223 15.38 -1.97 -19.58
C GLN A 223 14.89 -2.82 -20.77
N ARG A 224 15.29 -4.09 -20.86
CA ARG A 224 14.84 -4.98 -21.94
C ARG A 224 13.35 -5.29 -21.88
N ILE A 225 12.77 -5.46 -20.70
CA ILE A 225 11.32 -5.67 -20.53
C ILE A 225 10.56 -4.43 -21.06
N VAL A 226 10.99 -3.23 -20.67
CA VAL A 226 10.36 -1.96 -21.11
C VAL A 226 10.50 -1.76 -22.62
N ASN A 227 11.64 -2.09 -23.19
CA ASN A 227 11.89 -1.99 -24.64
C ASN A 227 11.21 -3.09 -25.45
N GLY A 228 10.58 -4.08 -24.80
CA GLY A 228 9.99 -5.24 -25.46
C GLY A 228 10.99 -6.24 -26.03
N ASP A 229 12.28 -6.13 -25.69
CA ASP A 229 13.36 -7.07 -26.06
C ASP A 229 13.37 -8.29 -25.12
N VAL A 230 12.21 -8.91 -24.95
CA VAL A 230 12.02 -10.13 -24.15
C VAL A 230 10.98 -11.04 -24.82
N PRO A 231 11.03 -12.36 -24.56
CA PRO A 231 9.98 -13.27 -25.00
C PRO A 231 8.59 -12.83 -24.49
N GLU A 232 7.54 -13.22 -25.21
CA GLU A 232 6.15 -12.91 -24.85
C GLU A 232 5.83 -13.32 -23.41
N SER A 233 6.43 -14.41 -22.93
CA SER A 233 6.27 -14.86 -21.56
C SER A 233 6.67 -13.80 -20.52
N LEU A 234 7.62 -12.91 -20.80
CA LEU A 234 8.11 -11.88 -19.88
C LEU A 234 7.66 -10.46 -20.25
N ARG A 235 6.89 -10.31 -21.32
CA ARG A 235 6.38 -9.00 -21.76
C ARG A 235 5.46 -8.40 -20.70
N ASP A 236 5.54 -7.08 -20.54
CA ASP A 236 4.73 -6.27 -19.62
C ASP A 236 4.79 -6.65 -18.13
N ARG A 237 5.72 -7.53 -17.75
CA ARG A 237 5.95 -7.87 -16.35
C ARG A 237 6.65 -6.72 -15.62
N LYS A 238 6.37 -6.58 -14.33
CA LYS A 238 7.12 -5.65 -13.46
C LYS A 238 8.32 -6.36 -12.86
N LEU A 239 9.46 -5.67 -12.80
CA LEU A 239 10.64 -6.12 -12.05
C LEU A 239 10.78 -5.25 -10.80
N ILE A 240 10.60 -5.85 -9.63
CA ILE A 240 10.65 -5.14 -8.35
C ILE A 240 11.84 -5.65 -7.54
N ALA A 241 12.74 -4.75 -7.18
CA ALA A 241 13.85 -5.04 -6.27
C ALA A 241 13.37 -4.94 -4.81
N LEU A 242 13.64 -5.96 -4.01
CA LEU A 242 13.32 -5.98 -2.59
C LEU A 242 14.34 -5.15 -1.80
N ASP A 243 13.87 -4.17 -1.02
CA ASP A 243 14.72 -3.39 -0.12
C ASP A 243 14.80 -4.07 1.25
N MET A 244 15.90 -4.79 1.45
CA MET A 244 16.20 -5.45 2.72
C MET A 244 16.39 -4.47 3.87
N GLY A 245 16.93 -3.27 3.59
CA GLY A 245 17.11 -2.22 4.59
C GLY A 245 15.77 -1.71 5.11
N ALA A 246 14.82 -1.44 4.21
CA ALA A 246 13.47 -1.00 4.57
C ALA A 246 12.70 -2.04 5.39
N LEU A 247 12.86 -3.33 5.09
CA LEU A 247 12.23 -4.41 5.87
C LEU A 247 12.76 -4.48 7.30
N ILE A 248 14.07 -4.28 7.49
CA ILE A 248 14.75 -4.33 8.80
C ILE A 248 14.53 -3.03 9.58
N ALA A 249 14.44 -1.89 8.90
CA ALA A 249 14.28 -0.58 9.51
C ALA A 249 13.03 -0.52 10.39
N GLY A 250 13.21 -0.20 11.67
CA GLY A 250 12.11 -0.09 12.63
C GLY A 250 11.49 -1.43 13.06
N ALA A 251 12.01 -2.58 12.62
CA ALA A 251 11.63 -3.87 13.19
C ALA A 251 12.36 -4.06 14.52
N LYS A 252 11.63 -3.93 15.64
CA LYS A 252 12.20 -4.15 16.99
C LYS A 252 12.27 -5.65 17.33
N TYR A 253 11.42 -6.44 16.68
CA TYR A 253 11.29 -7.87 16.91
C TYR A 253 11.40 -8.65 15.59
N ARG A 254 11.99 -9.85 15.64
CA ARG A 254 12.15 -10.71 14.46
C ARG A 254 10.83 -11.05 13.75
N GLY A 255 9.74 -11.21 14.52
CA GLY A 255 8.42 -11.50 13.96
C GLY A 255 7.88 -10.40 13.05
N GLU A 256 8.22 -9.12 13.32
CA GLU A 256 7.78 -8.00 12.49
C GLU A 256 8.42 -8.03 11.10
N PHE A 257 9.71 -8.40 11.02
CA PHE A 257 10.39 -8.61 9.74
C PHE A 257 9.75 -9.73 8.94
N GLU A 258 9.50 -10.89 9.57
CA GLU A 258 8.86 -12.03 8.91
C GLU A 258 7.45 -11.68 8.42
N GLU A 259 6.68 -10.92 9.20
CA GLU A 259 5.36 -10.47 8.81
C GLU A 259 5.39 -9.53 7.60
N ARG A 260 6.33 -8.57 7.59
CA ARG A 260 6.52 -7.66 6.44
C ARG A 260 6.95 -8.41 5.19
N LEU A 261 7.91 -9.33 5.31
CA LEU A 261 8.36 -10.16 4.20
C LEU A 261 7.22 -11.06 3.69
N LYS A 262 6.42 -11.63 4.58
CA LYS A 262 5.25 -12.43 4.22
C LYS A 262 4.20 -11.60 3.47
N ALA A 263 3.99 -10.33 3.87
CA ALA A 263 3.10 -9.42 3.15
C ALA A 263 3.60 -9.17 1.72
N VAL A 264 4.89 -8.87 1.55
CA VAL A 264 5.52 -8.69 0.23
C VAL A 264 5.38 -9.94 -0.63
N LEU A 265 5.77 -11.11 -0.11
CA LEU A 265 5.70 -12.38 -0.85
C LEU A 265 4.28 -12.74 -1.25
N LYS A 266 3.29 -12.44 -0.39
CA LYS A 266 1.88 -12.63 -0.70
C LYS A 266 1.45 -11.76 -1.87
N GLU A 267 1.81 -10.48 -1.88
CA GLU A 267 1.49 -9.56 -2.98
C GLU A 267 2.11 -10.00 -4.31
N VAL A 268 3.37 -10.46 -4.30
CA VAL A 268 4.04 -11.03 -5.49
C VAL A 268 3.32 -12.26 -5.99
N THR A 269 2.85 -13.13 -5.10
CA THR A 269 2.14 -14.36 -5.47
C THR A 269 0.74 -14.08 -6.01
N ASP A 270 0.01 -13.16 -5.36
CA ASP A 270 -1.31 -12.70 -5.76
C ASP A 270 -1.27 -12.02 -7.14
N SER A 271 -0.11 -11.51 -7.56
CA SER A 271 0.12 -10.98 -8.92
C SER A 271 0.05 -12.04 -10.03
N ARG A 272 -0.03 -13.34 -9.69
CA ARG A 272 -0.11 -14.47 -10.64
C ARG A 272 1.01 -14.43 -11.69
N GLY A 273 2.22 -14.09 -11.25
CA GLY A 273 3.43 -14.07 -12.08
C GLY A 273 3.62 -12.79 -12.91
N GLN A 274 2.79 -11.76 -12.73
CA GLN A 274 3.01 -10.44 -13.35
C GLN A 274 4.22 -9.71 -12.76
N ILE A 275 4.65 -10.10 -11.55
CA ILE A 275 5.79 -9.52 -10.85
C ILE A 275 6.95 -10.50 -10.83
N ILE A 276 8.14 -10.02 -11.18
CA ILE A 276 9.43 -10.66 -10.98
C ILE A 276 10.11 -9.93 -9.83
N MET A 277 10.52 -10.67 -8.81
CA MET A 277 11.17 -10.09 -7.63
C MET A 277 12.68 -10.25 -7.70
N PHE A 278 13.44 -9.17 -7.61
CA PHE A 278 14.90 -9.23 -7.47
C PHE A 278 15.25 -9.17 -5.99
N ILE A 279 16.01 -10.16 -5.50
CA ILE A 279 16.47 -10.21 -4.10
C ILE A 279 17.99 -10.12 -4.11
N ASP A 280 18.51 -8.94 -3.79
CA ASP A 280 19.95 -8.82 -3.60
C ASP A 280 20.38 -9.54 -2.32
N GLU A 281 21.58 -10.10 -2.34
CA GLU A 281 22.17 -10.82 -1.22
C GLU A 281 21.24 -11.88 -0.58
N ILE A 282 20.54 -12.67 -1.40
CA ILE A 282 19.55 -13.69 -0.94
C ILE A 282 20.04 -14.63 0.17
N HIS A 283 21.35 -14.85 0.28
CA HIS A 283 21.96 -15.65 1.34
C HIS A 283 21.78 -15.06 2.75
N THR A 284 21.54 -13.75 2.86
CA THR A 284 21.22 -13.06 4.13
C THR A 284 19.82 -13.43 4.65
N VAL A 285 18.94 -13.84 3.74
CA VAL A 285 17.52 -14.16 3.97
C VAL A 285 17.28 -15.68 4.06
N VAL A 286 18.06 -16.44 3.30
CA VAL A 286 18.02 -17.91 3.25
C VAL A 286 19.23 -18.43 4.02
N GLY A 287 19.19 -18.34 5.35
CA GLY A 287 20.30 -18.74 6.21
C GLY A 287 20.81 -20.15 5.92
N ALA A 288 21.99 -20.25 5.32
CA ALA A 288 22.74 -21.49 5.19
C ALA A 288 23.50 -21.79 6.51
N GLY A 289 22.76 -22.17 7.56
CA GLY A 289 23.31 -22.92 8.69
C GLY A 289 24.52 -22.34 9.43
N ALA A 290 24.50 -21.07 9.86
CA ALA A 290 25.49 -20.56 10.82
C ALA A 290 24.89 -19.58 11.83
N ALA A 291 25.18 -19.89 13.10
CA ALA A 291 25.15 -19.09 14.34
C ALA A 291 23.93 -18.20 14.65
N GLN A 292 23.48 -18.28 15.91
CA GLN A 292 22.42 -17.49 16.54
C GLN A 292 22.32 -16.03 16.03
N GLY A 293 21.54 -15.76 14.98
CA GLY A 293 21.44 -14.39 14.45
C GLY A 293 20.90 -14.24 13.03
N SER A 294 21.05 -15.24 12.15
CA SER A 294 20.53 -15.13 10.78
C SER A 294 19.00 -15.19 10.76
N MET A 295 18.40 -14.31 9.95
CA MET A 295 16.96 -14.27 9.69
C MET A 295 16.60 -15.48 8.82
N ASP A 296 15.81 -16.43 9.34
CA ASP A 296 15.45 -17.66 8.61
C ASP A 296 14.13 -17.50 7.84
N ALA A 297 14.16 -16.70 6.77
CA ALA A 297 13.05 -16.62 5.82
C ALA A 297 13.11 -17.74 4.77
N GLY A 298 14.05 -18.67 4.87
CA GLY A 298 14.15 -19.84 3.99
C GLY A 298 12.89 -20.70 4.04
N ASN A 299 12.21 -20.79 5.19
CA ASN A 299 10.96 -21.52 5.35
C ASN A 299 9.77 -20.87 4.61
N LEU A 300 9.81 -19.54 4.39
CA LEU A 300 8.81 -18.83 3.62
C LEU A 300 9.04 -18.98 2.10
N LEU A 301 10.30 -18.87 1.66
CA LEU A 301 10.66 -18.85 0.24
C LEU A 301 10.62 -20.25 -0.42
N LYS A 302 11.15 -21.28 0.25
CA LYS A 302 11.31 -22.63 -0.34
C LYS A 302 10.00 -23.21 -0.91
N PRO A 303 8.85 -23.17 -0.20
CA PRO A 303 7.61 -23.74 -0.73
C PRO A 303 7.11 -22.99 -1.98
N MET A 304 7.25 -21.67 -2.01
CA MET A 304 6.76 -20.82 -3.10
C MET A 304 7.61 -20.99 -4.36
N LEU A 305 8.93 -21.10 -4.19
CA LEU A 305 9.88 -21.39 -5.27
C LEU A 305 9.67 -22.80 -5.85
N ALA A 306 9.42 -23.80 -4.99
CA ALA A 306 9.16 -25.18 -5.42
C ALA A 306 7.86 -25.31 -6.22
N ARG A 307 6.81 -24.56 -5.85
CA ARG A 307 5.54 -24.50 -6.58
C ARG A 307 5.58 -23.64 -7.84
N GLY A 308 6.61 -22.82 -8.01
CA GLY A 308 6.73 -21.88 -9.13
C GLY A 308 5.76 -20.69 -9.05
N GLU A 309 5.18 -20.46 -7.87
CA GLU A 309 4.30 -19.33 -7.56
C GLU A 309 5.08 -18.01 -7.50
N LEU A 310 6.32 -18.09 -7.01
CA LEU A 310 7.26 -16.99 -6.94
C LEU A 310 8.24 -17.07 -8.12
N ARG A 311 8.39 -15.96 -8.85
CA ARG A 311 9.47 -15.74 -9.79
C ARG A 311 10.44 -14.71 -9.23
N CYS A 312 11.68 -15.11 -9.02
CA CYS A 312 12.69 -14.22 -8.51
C CYS A 312 14.05 -14.39 -9.21
N ILE A 313 14.92 -13.40 -8.99
CA ILE A 313 16.31 -13.33 -9.44
C ILE A 313 17.20 -13.11 -8.22
#